data_AF-F9UKP3-F1
#
_entry.id   AF-F9UKP3-F1
#
_cell.length_a   1.000
_cell.length_b   1.000
_cell.length_c   1.000
_cell.angle_alpha   90.00
_cell.angle_beta   90.00
_cell.angle_gamma   90.00
#
_symmetry.space_group_name_H-M   'P 1'
#
loop_
_entity.id
_entity.type
_entity.pdbx_description
1 polymer ?
#
loop_
_entity_poly.entity_id
_entity_poly.type
_entity_poly.pdbx_seq_one_letter_code
_entity_poly.pdbx_strand_id
1 'polypeptide(L)'
;MKKLFKKFAVSSVISLPLLAVACGNVVDTPEKIKQTKALQEQAFIQSVETNWLEVTVASLYGYQKEENVKFSDYLNTQIDTKNPNLFNDAYNAFKIYAEEKLKNNPYYFVELNITLTKNANLSPQEASILNQQITSSDVPSKDAFKIYWKTTASNIRADVLKMLLVYKYFTLSDVESFKKIEDNFKFTASYMKYSNKNYFLNKYALSKRMVQIWQKASTSSISTDDFFLQGYGFITGPEAFNQFLKNTNEYNNTLASNSSQILTTNSLDTTLRGYSGFETNVNKYGLFWDYENLKKLTSPSSDSYSLNGYYDPKTNKLLTNVSETNAYSPFANDSDTTDKAIVVYLNQIVPIAELTPTNIPVGEDPKVTESVTLLSFENTPYKDALDKLSYIYYLKDSALYTTAQTAFAKLGYKLTLENIDDSLTKALKDKVFVSVKES
;
A
#
# COMPACT_ATOMS: atom_id res chain seq x y z
N MET A 1 19.77 -5.26 -37.07
CA MET A 1 20.21 -5.28 -35.66
C MET A 1 19.03 -5.64 -34.76
N LYS A 2 18.85 -6.92 -34.46
CA LYS A 2 17.81 -7.41 -33.55
C LYS A 2 18.41 -7.47 -32.14
N LYS A 3 17.99 -6.57 -31.24
CA LYS A 3 18.34 -6.64 -29.82
C LYS A 3 17.57 -7.82 -29.22
N LEU A 4 18.29 -8.91 -28.95
CA LEU A 4 17.80 -10.06 -28.19
C LEU A 4 17.45 -9.59 -26.78
N PHE A 5 16.14 -9.54 -26.49
CA PHE A 5 15.63 -9.44 -25.13
C PHE A 5 16.09 -10.68 -24.36
N LYS A 6 17.06 -10.50 -23.46
CA LYS A 6 17.40 -11.49 -22.44
C LYS A 6 16.18 -11.65 -21.53
N LYS A 7 15.42 -12.72 -21.75
CA LYS A 7 14.43 -13.23 -20.79
C LYS A 7 15.19 -13.67 -19.54
N PHE A 8 15.25 -12.81 -18.53
CA PHE A 8 15.70 -13.19 -17.20
C PHE A 8 14.60 -14.00 -16.54
N ALA A 9 14.61 -15.32 -16.73
CA ALA A 9 13.98 -16.23 -15.79
C ALA A 9 14.88 -16.26 -14.54
N VAL A 10 14.64 -15.34 -13.61
CA VAL A 10 15.30 -15.35 -12.30
C VAL A 10 14.64 -16.46 -11.48
N SER A 11 15.01 -17.71 -11.75
CA SER A 11 14.76 -18.82 -10.83
C SER A 11 15.76 -18.67 -9.69
N SER A 12 15.42 -17.84 -8.70
CA SER A 12 16.15 -17.77 -7.44
C SER A 12 15.86 -19.06 -6.66
N VAL A 13 16.50 -20.16 -7.04
CA VAL A 13 16.50 -21.39 -6.24
C VAL A 13 17.32 -21.08 -4.98
N ILE A 14 16.64 -20.69 -3.92
CA ILE A 14 17.26 -20.49 -2.61
C ILE A 14 17.33 -21.87 -1.96
N SER A 15 18.50 -22.49 -2.03
CA SER A 15 18.84 -23.63 -1.18
C SER A 15 19.16 -23.09 0.21
N LEU A 16 18.26 -23.32 1.17
CA LEU A 16 18.59 -23.14 2.58
C LEU A 16 19.53 -24.29 2.98
N PRO A 17 20.67 -24.02 3.65
CA PRO A 17 21.51 -25.06 4.22
C PRO A 17 20.74 -25.66 5.40
N LEU A 18 19.88 -26.63 5.13
CA LEU A 18 19.18 -27.41 6.13
C LEU A 18 19.92 -28.73 6.26
N LEU A 19 20.26 -29.06 7.50
CA LEU A 19 21.21 -30.08 7.91
C LEU A 19 20.91 -31.43 7.23
N ALA A 20 21.91 -31.96 6.53
CA ALA A 20 21.87 -33.31 5.98
C ALA A 20 21.75 -34.34 7.11
N VAL A 21 20.67 -35.12 7.10
CA VAL A 21 20.54 -36.28 7.98
C VAL A 21 21.25 -37.44 7.31
N ALA A 22 22.36 -37.90 7.91
CA ALA A 22 23.09 -39.07 7.44
C ALA A 22 22.19 -40.31 7.52
N CYS A 23 22.05 -41.04 6.41
CA CYS A 23 21.33 -42.30 6.34
C CYS A 23 21.95 -43.35 7.28
N GLY A 24 21.31 -43.59 8.41
CA GLY A 24 21.61 -44.69 9.33
C GLY A 24 20.63 -44.66 10.49
N ASN A 25 19.85 -45.74 10.66
CA ASN A 25 18.84 -46.02 11.69
C ASN A 25 18.17 -44.79 12.34
N VAL A 26 16.88 -44.59 12.07
CA VAL A 26 16.03 -43.57 12.71
C VAL A 26 15.94 -43.84 14.21
N VAL A 27 16.86 -43.29 14.99
CA VAL A 27 16.81 -43.29 16.45
C VAL A 27 16.28 -41.94 16.89
N ASP A 28 15.11 -41.92 17.54
CA ASP A 28 14.55 -40.71 18.14
C ASP A 28 15.27 -40.41 19.45
N THR A 29 16.38 -39.66 19.34
CA THR A 29 17.06 -39.10 20.51
C THR A 29 16.26 -37.92 21.08
N PRO A 30 16.36 -37.62 22.39
CA PRO A 30 15.76 -36.43 22.99
C PRO A 30 16.15 -35.13 22.27
N GLU A 31 17.38 -35.04 21.76
CA GLU A 31 17.89 -33.91 20.99
C GLU A 31 17.18 -33.79 19.64
N LYS A 32 16.97 -34.90 18.94
CA LYS A 32 16.20 -34.93 17.69
C LYS A 32 14.75 -34.54 17.93
N ILE A 33 14.10 -35.04 18.99
CA ILE A 33 12.73 -34.65 19.37
C ILE A 33 12.66 -33.14 19.67
N LYS A 34 13.64 -32.59 20.40
CA LYS A 34 13.72 -31.16 20.70
C LYS A 34 13.92 -30.33 19.43
N GLN A 35 14.77 -30.78 18.52
CA GLN A 35 14.98 -30.15 17.22
C GLN A 35 13.72 -30.21 16.35
N THR A 36 13.07 -31.36 16.26
CA THR A 36 11.80 -31.54 15.52
C THR A 36 10.71 -30.62 16.06
N LYS A 37 10.57 -30.51 17.40
CA LYS A 37 9.63 -29.56 18.00
C LYS A 37 9.98 -28.12 17.63
N ALA A 38 11.24 -27.73 17.75
CA ALA A 38 11.69 -26.38 17.39
C ALA A 38 11.44 -26.05 15.90
N LEU A 39 11.59 -27.01 14.99
CA LEU A 39 11.30 -26.84 13.55
C LEU A 39 9.80 -26.69 13.25
N GLN A 40 8.93 -27.18 14.12
CA GLN A 40 7.48 -27.04 14.04
C GLN A 40 6.95 -25.80 14.77
N GLU A 41 7.79 -25.11 15.55
CA GLU A 41 7.38 -23.91 16.27
C GLU A 41 7.04 -22.77 15.30
N GLN A 42 5.98 -22.03 15.64
CA GLN A 42 5.51 -20.90 14.85
C GLN A 42 6.60 -19.84 14.62
N ALA A 43 7.48 -19.64 15.61
CA ALA A 43 8.61 -18.72 15.50
C ALA A 43 9.60 -19.13 14.40
N PHE A 44 9.86 -20.44 14.25
CA PHE A 44 10.71 -20.94 13.18
C PHE A 44 10.05 -20.73 11.81
N ILE A 45 8.77 -21.08 11.66
CA ILE A 45 8.01 -20.87 10.42
C ILE A 45 8.00 -19.38 10.02
N GLN A 46 7.81 -18.48 10.97
CA GLN A 46 7.88 -17.03 10.74
C GLN A 46 9.28 -16.57 10.31
N SER A 47 10.34 -17.18 10.84
CA SER A 47 11.72 -16.86 10.42
C SER A 47 11.99 -17.30 8.98
N VAL A 48 11.46 -18.46 8.55
CA VAL A 48 11.54 -18.93 7.17
C VAL A 48 10.80 -17.99 6.23
N GLU A 49 9.59 -17.57 6.59
CA GLU A 49 8.80 -16.60 5.81
C GLU A 49 9.52 -15.24 5.72
N THR A 50 10.11 -14.77 6.82
CA THR A 50 10.89 -13.52 6.85
C THR A 50 12.10 -13.61 5.93
N ASN A 51 12.84 -14.72 5.97
CA ASN A 51 13.98 -14.93 5.07
C ASN A 51 13.55 -14.96 3.60
N TRP A 52 12.45 -15.67 3.28
CA TRP A 52 11.89 -15.66 1.93
C TRP A 52 11.51 -14.26 1.47
N LEU A 53 10.84 -13.49 2.33
CA LEU A 53 10.41 -12.12 2.05
C LEU A 53 11.61 -11.22 1.76
N GLU A 54 12.60 -11.24 2.64
CA GLU A 54 13.81 -10.42 2.52
C GLU A 54 14.54 -10.70 1.20
N VAL A 55 14.80 -11.98 0.87
CA VAL A 55 15.51 -12.35 -0.35
C VAL A 55 14.68 -12.04 -1.60
N THR A 56 13.37 -12.31 -1.55
CA THR A 56 12.47 -12.06 -2.68
C THR A 56 12.41 -10.57 -3.00
N VAL A 57 12.21 -9.71 -2.00
CA VAL A 57 12.20 -8.26 -2.20
C VAL A 57 13.56 -7.78 -2.70
N ALA A 58 14.67 -8.20 -2.08
CA ALA A 58 16.00 -7.82 -2.56
C ALA A 58 16.22 -8.21 -4.04
N SER A 59 15.80 -9.41 -4.44
CA SER A 59 15.87 -9.90 -5.82
C SER A 59 15.02 -9.06 -6.78
N LEU A 60 13.81 -8.66 -6.37
CA LEU A 60 12.93 -7.76 -7.15
C LEU A 60 13.51 -6.35 -7.33
N TYR A 61 14.45 -5.96 -6.46
CA TYR A 61 15.25 -4.75 -6.59
C TYR A 61 16.63 -4.98 -7.24
N GLY A 62 16.83 -6.13 -7.89
CA GLY A 62 18.02 -6.43 -8.66
C GLY A 62 19.25 -6.80 -7.82
N TYR A 63 19.07 -7.20 -6.55
CA TYR A 63 20.18 -7.72 -5.75
C TYR A 63 20.83 -8.92 -6.46
N GLN A 64 22.14 -8.81 -6.66
CA GLN A 64 22.99 -9.92 -7.07
C GLN A 64 23.85 -10.31 -5.89
N LYS A 65 23.80 -11.59 -5.53
CA LYS A 65 24.60 -12.11 -4.41
C LYS A 65 26.09 -11.96 -4.74
N GLU A 66 26.78 -11.11 -3.99
CA GLU A 66 28.24 -11.03 -4.03
C GLU A 66 28.83 -12.28 -3.35
N GLU A 67 29.91 -12.83 -3.91
CA GLU A 67 30.64 -13.92 -3.28
C GLU A 67 31.20 -13.44 -1.93
N ASN A 68 31.01 -14.25 -0.88
CA ASN A 68 31.52 -14.03 0.49
C ASN A 68 30.82 -12.97 1.36
N VAL A 69 29.75 -12.31 0.88
CA VAL A 69 28.95 -11.41 1.72
C VAL A 69 27.72 -12.15 2.26
N LYS A 70 27.54 -12.17 3.59
CA LYS A 70 26.30 -12.71 4.17
C LYS A 70 25.14 -11.78 3.79
N PHE A 71 24.01 -12.36 3.38
CA PHE A 71 22.83 -11.59 3.00
C PHE A 71 22.33 -10.67 4.14
N SER A 72 22.49 -11.09 5.40
CA SER A 72 22.24 -10.25 6.57
C SER A 72 23.05 -8.95 6.56
N ASP A 73 24.31 -9.01 6.13
CA ASP A 73 25.22 -7.86 6.17
C ASP A 73 24.81 -6.84 5.10
N TYR A 74 24.37 -7.32 3.93
CA TYR A 74 23.79 -6.50 2.88
C TYR A 74 22.59 -5.68 3.38
N LEU A 75 21.64 -6.32 4.09
CA LEU A 75 20.47 -5.63 4.61
C LEU A 75 20.78 -4.70 5.79
N ASN A 76 21.72 -5.09 6.66
CA ASN A 76 21.94 -4.40 7.93
C ASN A 76 22.90 -3.22 7.86
N THR A 77 23.84 -3.21 6.92
CA THR A 77 24.99 -2.28 6.99
C THR A 77 25.18 -1.36 5.78
N GLN A 78 24.64 -1.72 4.61
CA GLN A 78 24.98 -1.01 3.36
C GLN A 78 23.79 -0.82 2.41
N ILE A 79 22.55 -1.03 2.85
CA ILE A 79 21.40 -1.01 1.96
C ILE A 79 21.23 0.33 1.21
N ASP A 80 21.53 1.45 1.85
CA ASP A 80 21.43 2.79 1.27
C ASP A 80 22.48 3.08 0.19
N THR A 81 23.62 2.41 0.24
CA THR A 81 24.72 2.57 -0.73
C THR A 81 24.71 1.49 -1.81
N LYS A 82 24.40 0.24 -1.45
CA LYS A 82 24.40 -0.92 -2.36
C LYS A 82 23.09 -1.06 -3.14
N ASN A 83 21.97 -0.59 -2.60
CA ASN A 83 20.68 -0.59 -3.33
C ASN A 83 19.85 0.65 -2.96
N PRO A 84 20.25 1.83 -3.47
CA PRO A 84 19.60 3.09 -3.14
C PRO A 84 18.10 3.09 -3.49
N ASN A 85 17.70 2.36 -4.53
CA ASN A 85 16.28 2.25 -4.91
C ASN A 85 15.48 1.49 -3.84
N LEU A 86 15.97 0.33 -3.39
CA LEU A 86 15.32 -0.43 -2.31
C LEU A 86 15.23 0.42 -1.04
N PHE A 87 16.31 1.11 -0.67
CA PHE A 87 16.31 1.91 0.54
C PHE A 87 15.39 3.14 0.46
N ASN A 88 15.36 3.84 -0.68
CA ASN A 88 14.49 5.00 -0.87
C ASN A 88 13.01 4.60 -0.82
N ASP A 89 12.65 3.50 -1.50
CA ASP A 89 11.28 2.98 -1.46
C ASP A 89 10.92 2.49 -0.05
N ALA A 90 11.85 1.79 0.63
CA ALA A 90 11.67 1.35 2.01
C ALA A 90 11.43 2.53 2.95
N TYR A 91 12.19 3.61 2.80
CA TYR A 91 12.02 4.81 3.62
C TYR A 91 10.71 5.53 3.32
N ASN A 92 10.27 5.56 2.06
CA ASN A 92 8.96 6.11 1.69
C ASN A 92 7.81 5.28 2.28
N ALA A 93 7.88 3.95 2.19
CA ALA A 93 6.95 3.05 2.84
C ALA A 93 6.94 3.24 4.37
N PHE A 94 8.12 3.37 4.98
CA PHE A 94 8.26 3.64 6.42
C PHE A 94 7.57 4.93 6.85
N LYS A 95 7.71 6.03 6.11
CA LYS A 95 7.02 7.28 6.49
C LYS A 95 5.51 7.12 6.53
N ILE A 96 4.91 6.44 5.54
CA ILE A 96 3.47 6.18 5.53
C ILE A 96 3.06 5.24 6.67
N TYR A 97 3.85 4.18 6.91
CA TYR A 97 3.66 3.29 8.05
C TYR A 97 3.70 4.06 9.38
N ALA A 98 4.68 4.95 9.53
CA ALA A 98 4.87 5.74 10.73
C ALA A 98 3.69 6.69 10.97
N GLU A 99 3.21 7.39 9.93
CA GLU A 99 2.03 8.25 10.02
C GLU A 99 0.78 7.46 10.43
N GLU A 100 0.58 6.25 9.90
CA GLU A 100 -0.56 5.39 10.29
C GLU A 100 -0.44 4.89 11.73
N LYS A 101 0.77 4.56 12.20
CA LYS A 101 1.00 4.17 13.60
C LYS A 101 0.75 5.35 14.56
N LEU A 102 1.25 6.54 14.21
CA LEU A 102 1.12 7.76 15.01
C LEU A 102 -0.33 8.26 15.07
N LYS A 103 -1.11 8.07 14.00
CA LYS A 103 -2.55 8.36 14.01
C LYS A 103 -3.31 7.56 15.07
N ASN A 104 -2.92 6.31 15.30
CA ASN A 104 -3.56 5.43 16.27
C ASN A 104 -2.95 5.56 17.68
N ASN A 105 -1.64 5.79 17.75
CA ASN A 105 -0.90 6.01 18.99
C ASN A 105 0.20 7.07 18.78
N PRO A 106 -0.03 8.33 19.21
CA PRO A 106 0.94 9.41 19.13
C PRO A 106 2.32 9.11 19.77
N TYR A 107 2.39 8.15 20.69
CA TYR A 107 3.61 7.77 21.41
C TYR A 107 4.27 6.48 20.90
N TYR A 108 3.76 5.89 19.81
CA TYR A 108 4.23 4.58 19.30
C TYR A 108 5.75 4.48 19.19
N PHE A 109 6.41 5.47 18.56
CA PHE A 109 7.87 5.44 18.39
C PHE A 109 8.63 5.77 19.68
N VAL A 110 8.03 6.52 20.61
CA VAL A 110 8.63 6.77 21.93
C VAL A 110 8.70 5.45 22.71
N GLU A 111 7.59 4.70 22.74
CA GLU A 111 7.50 3.39 23.38
C GLU A 111 8.46 2.38 22.73
N LEU A 112 8.54 2.39 21.40
CA LEU A 112 9.47 1.55 20.66
C LEU A 112 10.92 1.89 21.01
N ASN A 113 11.29 3.18 21.04
CA ASN A 113 12.65 3.63 21.35
C ASN A 113 13.06 3.23 22.77
N ILE A 114 12.18 3.38 23.75
CA ILE A 114 12.42 2.92 25.13
C ILE A 114 12.64 1.40 25.17
N THR A 115 11.86 0.65 24.38
CA THR A 115 11.98 -0.81 24.33
C THR A 115 13.31 -1.24 23.70
N LEU A 116 13.68 -0.62 22.58
CA LEU A 116 14.91 -0.95 21.86
C LEU A 116 16.16 -0.55 22.65
N THR A 117 16.17 0.61 23.29
CA THR A 117 17.32 1.06 24.10
C THR A 117 17.55 0.20 25.34
N LYS A 118 16.52 -0.46 25.88
CA LYS A 118 16.64 -1.39 27.00
C LYS A 118 17.04 -2.80 26.59
N ASN A 119 16.50 -3.29 25.47
CA ASN A 119 16.50 -4.73 25.16
C ASN A 119 17.30 -5.10 23.91
N ALA A 120 17.65 -4.14 23.04
CA ALA A 120 18.39 -4.40 21.81
C ALA A 120 19.88 -4.11 21.96
N ASN A 121 20.69 -4.78 21.15
CA ASN A 121 22.13 -4.55 21.08
C ASN A 121 22.42 -3.33 20.18
N LEU A 122 22.27 -2.13 20.73
CA LEU A 122 22.53 -0.86 20.05
C LEU A 122 23.90 -0.29 20.43
N SER A 123 24.56 0.37 19.48
CA SER A 123 25.75 1.18 19.82
C SER A 123 25.35 2.43 20.61
N PRO A 124 26.26 3.03 21.41
CA PRO A 124 25.97 4.27 22.14
C PRO A 124 25.48 5.42 21.25
N GLN A 125 26.01 5.50 20.03
CA GLN A 125 25.61 6.49 19.03
C GLN A 125 24.17 6.26 18.55
N GLU A 126 23.80 5.01 18.30
CA GLU A 126 22.44 4.64 17.89
C GLU A 126 21.43 4.91 18.99
N ALA A 127 21.76 4.53 20.23
CA ALA A 127 20.92 4.82 21.39
C ALA A 127 20.71 6.33 21.56
N SER A 128 21.74 7.15 21.33
CA SER A 128 21.64 8.61 21.35
C SER A 128 20.68 9.14 20.28
N ILE A 129 20.78 8.65 19.04
CA ILE A 129 19.87 9.03 17.94
C ILE A 129 18.41 8.70 18.31
N LEU A 130 18.14 7.51 18.84
CA LEU A 130 16.77 7.13 19.22
C LEU A 130 16.25 7.95 20.41
N ASN A 131 17.09 8.24 21.41
CA ASN A 131 16.72 9.04 22.57
C ASN A 131 16.45 10.52 22.24
N GLN A 132 17.02 11.04 21.14
CA GLN A 132 16.72 12.39 20.64
C GLN A 132 15.40 12.46 19.86
N GLN A 133 14.86 11.31 19.43
CA GLN A 133 13.63 11.19 18.63
C GLN A 133 12.43 10.81 19.52
N ILE A 134 12.20 11.58 20.59
CA ILE A 134 11.16 11.33 21.60
C ILE A 134 9.94 12.26 21.49
N THR A 135 9.80 12.99 20.38
CA THR A 135 8.65 13.85 20.16
C THR A 135 7.41 13.02 19.80
N SER A 136 6.29 13.29 20.46
CA SER A 136 5.01 12.64 20.16
C SER A 136 4.49 13.11 18.80
N SER A 137 3.86 12.21 18.05
CA SER A 137 3.22 12.49 16.75
C SER A 137 4.17 12.83 15.60
N ASP A 138 5.48 12.81 15.80
CA ASP A 138 6.46 13.06 14.73
C ASP A 138 6.92 11.77 14.07
N VAL A 139 6.98 11.80 12.73
CA VAL A 139 7.59 10.72 11.94
C VAL A 139 9.10 10.69 12.20
N PRO A 140 9.67 9.53 12.60
CA PRO A 140 11.10 9.45 12.90
C PRO A 140 11.99 9.80 11.71
N SER A 141 13.16 10.34 12.01
CA SER A 141 14.16 10.71 11.01
C SER A 141 14.68 9.52 10.19
N LYS A 142 15.33 9.83 9.06
CA LYS A 142 15.99 8.83 8.20
C LYS A 142 17.05 8.02 8.95
N ASP A 143 17.77 8.64 9.89
CA ASP A 143 18.79 7.95 10.69
C ASP A 143 18.17 7.02 11.73
N ALA A 144 17.06 7.43 12.36
CA ALA A 144 16.28 6.54 13.22
C ALA A 144 15.75 5.34 12.43
N PHE A 145 15.25 5.57 11.21
CA PHE A 145 14.81 4.49 10.33
C PHE A 145 15.93 3.48 10.01
N LYS A 146 17.16 3.93 9.74
CA LYS A 146 18.31 3.03 9.54
C LYS A 146 18.54 2.11 10.74
N ILE A 147 18.35 2.64 11.95
CA ILE A 147 18.48 1.86 13.19
C ILE A 147 17.35 0.84 13.31
N TYR A 148 16.11 1.25 13.08
CA TYR A 148 14.97 0.34 13.09
C TYR A 148 15.12 -0.78 12.07
N TRP A 149 15.57 -0.44 10.86
CA TRP A 149 15.75 -1.37 9.75
C TRP A 149 16.71 -2.52 10.08
N LYS A 150 17.85 -2.22 10.70
CA LYS A 150 18.84 -3.25 11.05
C LYS A 150 18.51 -4.00 12.34
N THR A 151 17.69 -3.40 13.21
CA THR A 151 17.38 -3.95 14.53
C THR A 151 16.19 -4.90 14.43
N THR A 152 16.45 -6.22 14.45
CA THR A 152 15.40 -7.25 14.33
C THR A 152 14.26 -7.07 15.35
N ALA A 153 14.58 -6.69 16.59
CA ALA A 153 13.60 -6.47 17.66
C ALA A 153 12.59 -5.33 17.36
N SER A 154 12.84 -4.49 16.36
CA SER A 154 11.90 -3.42 15.98
C SER A 154 10.71 -3.93 15.16
N ASN A 155 10.85 -5.07 14.48
CA ASN A 155 9.93 -5.58 13.44
C ASN A 155 9.63 -4.63 12.26
N ILE A 156 10.16 -3.40 12.26
CA ILE A 156 9.88 -2.38 11.23
C ILE A 156 10.36 -2.85 9.86
N ARG A 157 11.53 -3.49 9.77
CA ARG A 157 12.02 -4.03 8.49
C ARG A 157 11.03 -5.02 7.89
N ALA A 158 10.53 -5.96 8.68
CA ALA A 158 9.59 -6.98 8.20
C ALA A 158 8.30 -6.33 7.69
N ASP A 159 7.72 -5.39 8.44
CA ASP A 159 6.50 -4.67 8.02
C ASP A 159 6.72 -3.86 6.74
N VAL A 160 7.84 -3.15 6.63
CA VAL A 160 8.19 -2.36 5.44
C VAL A 160 8.43 -3.28 4.24
N LEU A 161 9.11 -4.41 4.39
CA LEU A 161 9.31 -5.34 3.28
C LEU A 161 8.00 -5.95 2.77
N LYS A 162 7.01 -6.18 3.64
CA LYS A 162 5.65 -6.60 3.19
C LYS A 162 5.01 -5.53 2.33
N MET A 163 5.12 -4.25 2.72
CA MET A 163 4.65 -3.11 1.92
C MET A 163 5.33 -3.06 0.55
N LEU A 164 6.66 -3.26 0.51
CA LEU A 164 7.43 -3.28 -0.73
C LEU A 164 7.06 -4.47 -1.63
N LEU A 165 6.78 -5.64 -1.07
CA LEU A 165 6.33 -6.79 -1.85
C LEU A 165 4.99 -6.49 -2.53
N VAL A 166 4.04 -5.89 -1.80
CA VAL A 166 2.75 -5.46 -2.37
C VAL A 166 2.94 -4.40 -3.44
N TYR A 167 3.80 -3.42 -3.21
CA TYR A 167 4.15 -2.42 -4.22
C TYR A 167 4.70 -3.09 -5.49
N LYS A 168 5.67 -4.00 -5.37
CA LYS A 168 6.21 -4.72 -6.54
C LYS A 168 5.15 -5.53 -7.27
N TYR A 169 4.24 -6.19 -6.57
CA TYR A 169 3.11 -6.88 -7.17
C TYR A 169 2.25 -5.92 -8.01
N PHE A 170 1.93 -4.75 -7.47
CA PHE A 170 1.17 -3.73 -8.18
C PHE A 170 1.90 -3.11 -9.37
N THR A 171 3.24 -3.10 -9.38
CA THR A 171 4.04 -2.61 -10.52
C THR A 171 4.18 -3.60 -11.68
N LEU A 172 3.77 -4.87 -11.51
CA LEU A 172 3.83 -5.85 -12.59
C LEU A 172 3.06 -5.34 -13.81
N SER A 173 3.72 -5.36 -14.96
CA SER A 173 3.24 -4.71 -16.18
C SER A 173 3.30 -5.58 -17.44
N ASP A 174 3.68 -6.86 -17.29
CA ASP A 174 3.87 -7.77 -18.41
C ASP A 174 2.79 -8.88 -18.46
N VAL A 175 2.34 -9.17 -19.68
CA VAL A 175 1.24 -10.12 -19.94
C VAL A 175 1.63 -11.57 -19.58
N GLU A 176 2.90 -11.94 -19.67
CA GLU A 176 3.35 -13.29 -19.29
C GLU A 176 3.18 -13.52 -17.78
N SER A 177 3.51 -12.53 -16.95
CA SER A 177 3.27 -12.55 -15.51
C SER A 177 1.77 -12.63 -15.18
N PHE A 178 0.93 -11.86 -15.88
CA PHE A 178 -0.52 -11.87 -15.64
C PHE A 178 -1.12 -13.27 -15.87
N LYS A 179 -0.73 -13.92 -16.97
CA LYS A 179 -1.14 -15.29 -17.30
C LYS A 179 -0.74 -16.33 -16.26
N LYS A 180 0.37 -16.12 -15.55
CA LYS A 180 0.83 -17.01 -14.48
C LYS A 180 0.10 -16.76 -13.17
N ILE A 181 -0.25 -15.51 -12.87
CA ILE A 181 -0.81 -15.11 -11.58
C ILE A 181 -2.32 -15.30 -11.56
N GLU A 182 -3.01 -14.79 -12.59
CA GLU A 182 -4.47 -14.85 -12.69
C GLU A 182 -4.91 -16.08 -13.45
N ASP A 183 -5.66 -16.92 -12.76
CA ASP A 183 -6.25 -18.11 -13.36
C ASP A 183 -7.27 -17.66 -14.42
N ASN A 184 -7.19 -18.21 -15.63
CA ASN A 184 -8.03 -17.87 -16.79
C ASN A 184 -7.84 -16.46 -17.37
N PHE A 185 -6.70 -15.79 -17.12
CA PHE A 185 -6.40 -14.51 -17.77
C PHE A 185 -6.40 -14.62 -19.31
N LYS A 186 -7.13 -13.72 -19.97
CA LYS A 186 -7.21 -13.64 -21.44
C LYS A 186 -6.80 -12.24 -21.90
N PHE A 187 -5.81 -12.18 -22.79
CA PHE A 187 -5.43 -10.91 -23.42
C PHE A 187 -6.27 -10.67 -24.67
N THR A 188 -7.57 -10.40 -24.48
CA THR A 188 -8.54 -10.19 -25.57
C THR A 188 -9.35 -8.91 -25.36
N ALA A 189 -9.86 -8.32 -26.44
CA ALA A 189 -10.61 -7.06 -26.41
C ALA A 189 -11.85 -7.12 -25.50
N SER A 190 -12.52 -8.27 -25.46
CA SER A 190 -13.67 -8.54 -24.60
C SER A 190 -13.34 -8.69 -23.10
N TYR A 191 -12.08 -8.97 -22.77
CA TYR A 191 -11.64 -9.22 -21.38
C TYR A 191 -10.91 -8.01 -20.79
N MET A 192 -10.10 -7.33 -21.60
CA MET A 192 -9.21 -6.27 -21.13
C MET A 192 -9.99 -4.99 -20.78
N LYS A 193 -9.92 -4.60 -19.51
CA LYS A 193 -10.52 -3.36 -18.98
C LYS A 193 -9.48 -2.38 -18.41
N TYR A 194 -8.28 -2.87 -18.12
CA TYR A 194 -7.24 -2.12 -17.42
C TYR A 194 -5.97 -2.12 -18.25
N SER A 195 -5.21 -1.02 -18.15
CA SER A 195 -3.89 -0.92 -18.77
C SER A 195 -2.97 -2.03 -18.27
N ASN A 196 -2.06 -2.48 -19.13
CA ASN A 196 -1.01 -3.39 -18.73
C ASN A 196 -0.12 -2.74 -17.66
N LYS A 197 0.18 -1.44 -17.78
CA LYS A 197 0.98 -0.73 -16.79
C LYS A 197 0.21 -0.68 -15.47
N ASN A 198 0.79 -1.25 -14.42
CA ASN A 198 0.17 -1.38 -13.10
C ASN A 198 -1.21 -2.09 -13.13
N TYR A 199 -1.37 -3.12 -13.97
CA TYR A 199 -2.63 -3.83 -14.19
C TYR A 199 -3.35 -4.19 -12.87
N PHE A 200 -2.61 -4.80 -11.94
CA PHE A 200 -3.17 -5.22 -10.65
C PHE A 200 -3.61 -4.03 -9.79
N LEU A 201 -2.88 -2.91 -9.80
CA LEU A 201 -3.28 -1.71 -9.07
C LEU A 201 -4.56 -1.11 -9.64
N ASN A 202 -4.65 -0.97 -10.97
CA ASN A 202 -5.83 -0.44 -11.66
C ASN A 202 -7.08 -1.27 -11.30
N LYS A 203 -6.95 -2.61 -11.41
CA LYS A 203 -8.01 -3.56 -11.06
C LYS A 203 -8.38 -3.48 -9.57
N TYR A 204 -7.36 -3.44 -8.70
CA TYR A 204 -7.56 -3.45 -7.26
C TYR A 204 -8.25 -2.18 -6.76
N ALA A 205 -7.81 -1.01 -7.23
CA ALA A 205 -8.39 0.27 -6.85
C ALA A 205 -9.89 0.35 -7.12
N LEU A 206 -10.33 -0.14 -8.28
CA LEU A 206 -11.75 -0.17 -8.64
C LEU A 206 -12.56 -1.07 -7.71
N SER A 207 -12.02 -2.25 -7.37
CA SER A 207 -12.69 -3.20 -6.48
C SER A 207 -12.77 -2.70 -5.03
N LYS A 208 -11.73 -2.00 -4.56
CA LYS A 208 -11.62 -1.58 -3.16
C LYS A 208 -12.37 -0.30 -2.86
N ARG A 209 -12.73 0.49 -3.88
CA ARG A 209 -13.54 1.71 -3.76
C ARG A 209 -13.01 2.65 -2.67
N MET A 210 -11.74 3.02 -2.80
CA MET A 210 -11.04 3.82 -1.81
C MET A 210 -11.16 5.31 -2.07
N VAL A 211 -11.35 6.09 -1.01
CA VAL A 211 -11.32 7.56 -1.04
C VAL A 211 -10.37 8.07 0.03
N GLN A 212 -9.74 9.20 -0.23
CA GLN A 212 -9.17 10.06 0.81
C GLN A 212 -10.22 11.10 1.21
N ILE A 213 -10.47 11.30 2.50
CA ILE A 213 -11.65 12.01 2.98
C ILE A 213 -11.33 13.05 4.06
N TRP A 214 -11.96 14.21 3.93
CA TRP A 214 -12.09 15.26 4.93
C TRP A 214 -13.57 15.41 5.24
N GLN A 215 -13.97 15.30 6.50
CA GLN A 215 -15.38 15.31 6.86
C GLN A 215 -15.64 15.83 8.26
N LYS A 216 -16.83 16.40 8.45
CA LYS A 216 -17.47 16.54 9.76
C LYS A 216 -18.04 15.18 10.17
N ALA A 217 -17.73 14.68 11.37
CA ALA A 217 -18.34 13.44 11.85
C ALA A 217 -19.84 13.64 12.11
N SER A 218 -20.64 12.61 11.85
CA SER A 218 -22.10 12.64 12.05
C SER A 218 -22.51 12.83 13.51
N THR A 219 -21.62 12.53 14.46
CA THR A 219 -21.85 12.67 15.90
C THR A 219 -21.38 14.02 16.46
N SER A 220 -20.74 14.87 15.66
CA SER A 220 -20.23 16.16 16.12
C SER A 220 -21.38 17.15 16.26
N SER A 221 -21.86 17.31 17.50
CA SER A 221 -22.81 18.35 17.88
C SER A 221 -22.12 19.71 17.85
N ILE A 222 -22.73 20.69 17.19
CA ILE A 222 -22.32 22.09 17.27
C ILE A 222 -22.93 22.68 18.56
N SER A 223 -22.22 23.59 19.24
CA SER A 223 -22.76 24.24 20.44
C SER A 223 -24.05 25.01 20.09
N THR A 224 -25.06 24.94 20.95
CA THR A 224 -26.40 25.49 20.69
C THR A 224 -26.41 27.01 20.50
N ASP A 225 -25.39 27.71 21.00
CA ASP A 225 -25.26 29.17 20.89
C ASP A 225 -24.80 29.62 19.49
N ASP A 226 -24.16 28.73 18.71
CA ASP A 226 -23.72 29.04 17.34
C ASP A 226 -24.84 28.93 16.30
N PHE A 227 -25.91 28.19 16.62
CA PHE A 227 -27.03 27.92 15.69
C PHE A 227 -27.71 29.21 15.22
N PHE A 228 -27.94 30.15 16.12
CA PHE A 228 -28.61 31.43 15.81
C PHE A 228 -27.67 32.47 15.20
N LEU A 229 -26.35 32.31 15.36
CA LEU A 229 -25.35 33.28 14.90
C LEU A 229 -24.84 32.98 13.47
N GLN A 230 -24.96 31.75 12.98
CA GLN A 230 -24.39 31.35 11.68
C GLN A 230 -25.41 31.22 10.52
N GLY A 231 -26.71 31.09 10.79
CA GLY A 231 -27.73 30.90 9.74
C GLY A 231 -27.51 29.64 8.89
N TYR A 232 -28.32 29.46 7.82
CA TYR A 232 -28.10 28.42 6.80
C TYR A 232 -26.88 28.81 5.94
N GLY A 233 -25.69 28.36 6.32
CA GLY A 233 -24.47 28.63 5.58
C GLY A 233 -24.41 27.87 4.25
N PHE A 234 -23.89 28.50 3.21
CA PHE A 234 -23.46 27.84 1.98
C PHE A 234 -21.95 27.58 2.04
N ILE A 235 -21.49 26.51 1.40
CA ILE A 235 -20.07 26.31 1.17
C ILE A 235 -19.71 27.04 -0.11
N THR A 236 -18.88 28.07 0.02
CA THR A 236 -18.34 28.91 -1.06
C THR A 236 -16.87 28.65 -1.32
N GLY A 237 -16.23 27.76 -0.55
CA GLY A 237 -14.79 27.51 -0.64
C GLY A 237 -14.20 26.89 0.64
N PRO A 238 -12.87 26.85 0.75
CA PRO A 238 -12.15 26.19 1.86
C PRO A 238 -12.43 26.83 3.22
N GLU A 239 -12.52 28.16 3.28
CA GLU A 239 -12.80 28.89 4.52
C GLU A 239 -14.20 28.56 5.01
N ALA A 240 -15.21 28.61 4.13
CA ALA A 240 -16.59 28.26 4.47
C ALA A 240 -16.70 26.80 4.90
N PHE A 241 -16.05 25.88 4.18
CA PHE A 241 -15.95 24.47 4.57
C PHE A 241 -15.41 24.33 5.99
N ASN A 242 -14.27 24.97 6.29
CA ASN A 242 -13.61 24.89 7.59
C ASN A 242 -14.44 25.52 8.72
N GLN A 243 -15.28 26.52 8.45
CA GLN A 243 -16.18 27.10 9.47
C GLN A 243 -17.16 26.08 10.01
N PHE A 244 -17.69 25.18 9.17
CA PHE A 244 -18.58 24.11 9.63
C PHE A 244 -17.91 23.11 10.58
N LEU A 245 -16.58 23.09 10.63
CA LEU A 245 -15.83 22.24 11.54
C LEU A 245 -15.35 22.97 12.81
N LYS A 246 -15.41 24.31 12.89
CA LYS A 246 -14.73 25.12 13.91
C LYS A 246 -14.92 24.68 15.35
N ASN A 247 -16.11 24.19 15.69
CA ASN A 247 -16.49 23.78 17.04
C ASN A 247 -16.61 22.24 17.18
N THR A 248 -15.93 21.50 16.31
CA THR A 248 -15.91 20.04 16.29
C THR A 248 -14.53 19.51 16.64
N ASN A 249 -14.45 18.26 17.12
CA ASN A 249 -13.17 17.59 17.41
C ASN A 249 -12.30 17.46 16.15
N GLU A 250 -12.93 17.38 14.98
CA GLU A 250 -12.28 17.22 13.69
C GLU A 250 -11.57 18.49 13.21
N TYR A 251 -11.82 19.66 13.81
CA TYR A 251 -11.24 20.94 13.37
C TYR A 251 -9.71 20.94 13.35
N ASN A 252 -9.09 20.32 14.35
CA ASN A 252 -7.64 20.26 14.47
C ASN A 252 -7.02 19.17 13.58
N ASN A 253 -7.83 18.32 12.96
CA ASN A 253 -7.34 17.26 12.08
C ASN A 253 -7.01 17.86 10.71
N THR A 254 -5.72 18.02 10.43
CA THR A 254 -5.21 18.48 9.14
C THR A 254 -4.20 17.50 8.58
N LEU A 255 -4.16 17.40 7.26
CA LEU A 255 -3.07 16.73 6.59
C LEU A 255 -1.87 17.69 6.52
N ALA A 256 -0.79 17.36 7.23
CA ALA A 256 0.41 18.19 7.25
C ALA A 256 1.02 18.33 5.85
N SER A 257 1.58 19.50 5.53
CA SER A 257 2.12 19.82 4.20
C SER A 257 3.31 18.95 3.78
N ASN A 258 4.01 18.35 4.72
CA ASN A 258 5.10 17.40 4.50
C ASN A 258 4.66 15.93 4.59
N SER A 259 3.35 15.65 4.71
CA SER A 259 2.85 14.31 4.92
C SER A 259 3.10 13.40 3.71
N SER A 260 3.45 12.15 3.98
CA SER A 260 3.58 11.12 2.95
C SER A 260 2.24 10.58 2.46
N GLN A 261 1.13 10.96 3.10
CA GLN A 261 -0.24 10.69 2.66
C GLN A 261 -0.79 11.70 1.64
N ILE A 262 -0.04 12.74 1.27
CA ILE A 262 -0.41 13.62 0.15
C ILE A 262 -0.27 12.86 -1.16
N LEU A 263 -1.39 12.68 -1.86
CA LEU A 263 -1.49 11.94 -3.12
C LEU A 263 -1.68 12.81 -4.36
N THR A 264 -2.09 14.06 -4.18
CA THR A 264 -2.35 15.01 -5.28
C THR A 264 -1.50 16.27 -5.13
N THR A 265 -1.46 17.08 -6.18
CA THR A 265 -0.86 18.43 -6.13
C THR A 265 -1.86 19.51 -5.73
N ASN A 266 -3.09 19.14 -5.35
CA ASN A 266 -4.12 20.09 -4.97
C ASN A 266 -3.78 20.71 -3.60
N SER A 267 -3.67 22.04 -3.55
CA SER A 267 -3.37 22.75 -2.31
C SER A 267 -4.44 22.55 -1.23
N LEU A 268 -5.70 22.29 -1.65
CA LEU A 268 -6.82 22.03 -0.73
C LEU A 268 -6.56 20.87 0.22
N ASP A 269 -5.81 19.84 -0.22
CA ASP A 269 -5.52 18.66 0.60
C ASP A 269 -4.86 19.06 1.94
N THR A 270 -4.11 20.16 1.97
CA THR A 270 -3.36 20.63 3.15
C THR A 270 -3.99 21.81 3.88
N THR A 271 -4.99 22.48 3.29
CA THR A 271 -5.67 23.64 3.90
C THR A 271 -7.01 23.28 4.54
N LEU A 272 -7.64 22.19 4.11
CA LEU A 272 -8.90 21.71 4.67
C LEU A 272 -8.70 21.06 6.04
N ARG A 273 -9.63 21.38 6.97
CA ARG A 273 -9.77 20.72 8.26
C ARG A 273 -10.60 19.44 8.14
N GLY A 274 -10.62 18.64 9.20
CA GLY A 274 -11.41 17.41 9.25
C GLY A 274 -10.81 16.23 8.51
N TYR A 275 -9.50 16.23 8.27
CA TYR A 275 -8.83 15.11 7.62
C TYR A 275 -9.09 13.81 8.39
N SER A 276 -9.75 12.86 7.73
CA SER A 276 -10.18 11.59 8.33
C SER A 276 -9.36 10.40 7.80
N GLY A 277 -8.49 10.61 6.81
CA GLY A 277 -7.63 9.58 6.23
C GLY A 277 -8.27 8.89 5.03
N PHE A 278 -8.10 7.57 4.96
CA PHE A 278 -8.57 6.74 3.84
C PHE A 278 -9.71 5.82 4.28
N GLU A 279 -10.79 5.80 3.51
CA GLU A 279 -11.94 4.90 3.66
C GLU A 279 -12.02 3.96 2.45
N THR A 280 -12.37 2.69 2.66
CA THR A 280 -12.54 1.69 1.59
C THR A 280 -13.96 1.16 1.55
N ASN A 281 -14.35 0.53 0.43
CA ASN A 281 -15.71 0.04 0.16
C ASN A 281 -16.75 1.16 0.17
N VAL A 282 -16.36 2.37 -0.23
CA VAL A 282 -17.24 3.54 -0.21
C VAL A 282 -18.26 3.47 -1.34
N ASN A 283 -19.54 3.42 -0.97
CA ASN A 283 -20.66 3.41 -1.92
C ASN A 283 -21.59 4.64 -1.77
N LYS A 284 -21.27 5.50 -0.81
CA LYS A 284 -21.90 6.81 -0.62
C LYS A 284 -21.26 7.83 -1.56
N TYR A 285 -21.91 8.99 -1.69
CA TYR A 285 -21.41 10.17 -2.44
C TYR A 285 -21.53 10.15 -3.97
N GLY A 286 -22.29 9.23 -4.56
CA GLY A 286 -22.57 9.26 -6.01
C GLY A 286 -21.36 9.03 -6.91
N LEU A 287 -20.34 8.36 -6.39
CA LEU A 287 -19.07 8.12 -7.08
C LEU A 287 -19.17 6.97 -8.09
N PHE A 288 -18.45 7.08 -9.21
CA PHE A 288 -18.37 6.04 -10.24
C PHE A 288 -17.33 4.98 -9.90
N TRP A 289 -17.76 3.72 -9.79
CA TRP A 289 -16.90 2.57 -9.46
C TRP A 289 -16.95 1.46 -10.50
N ASP A 290 -17.45 1.77 -11.68
CA ASP A 290 -17.61 0.81 -12.77
C ASP A 290 -16.87 1.26 -14.04
N TYR A 291 -16.47 0.28 -14.83
CA TYR A 291 -15.74 0.50 -16.06
C TYR A 291 -16.50 1.34 -17.08
N GLU A 292 -17.83 1.20 -17.17
CA GLU A 292 -18.64 1.85 -18.20
C GLU A 292 -18.73 3.36 -18.01
N ASN A 293 -18.74 3.83 -16.76
CA ASN A 293 -18.71 5.26 -16.46
C ASN A 293 -17.28 5.82 -16.50
N LEU A 294 -16.31 5.11 -15.92
CA LEU A 294 -14.93 5.61 -15.83
C LEU A 294 -14.21 5.66 -17.18
N LYS A 295 -14.54 4.77 -18.12
CA LYS A 295 -13.95 4.81 -19.48
C LYS A 295 -14.38 6.05 -20.30
N LYS A 296 -15.38 6.79 -19.83
CA LYS A 296 -15.84 8.05 -20.45
C LYS A 296 -15.09 9.27 -19.90
N LEU A 297 -14.38 9.12 -18.79
CA LEU A 297 -13.63 10.20 -18.16
C LEU A 297 -12.21 10.26 -18.72
N THR A 298 -11.88 11.32 -19.44
CA THR A 298 -10.54 11.58 -19.99
C THR A 298 -9.74 12.59 -19.17
N SER A 299 -10.36 13.20 -18.16
CA SER A 299 -9.78 14.20 -17.26
C SER A 299 -10.26 13.94 -15.82
N PRO A 300 -9.44 14.29 -14.79
CA PRO A 300 -9.85 14.18 -13.39
C PRO A 300 -11.08 15.02 -13.01
N SER A 301 -11.35 16.09 -13.75
CA SER A 301 -12.49 16.97 -13.54
C SER A 301 -13.10 17.37 -14.88
N SER A 302 -14.44 17.43 -14.90
CA SER A 302 -15.29 17.89 -16.00
C SER A 302 -16.52 18.57 -15.41
N ASP A 303 -17.33 19.22 -16.25
CA ASP A 303 -18.58 19.86 -15.83
C ASP A 303 -19.60 18.86 -15.24
N SER A 304 -19.48 17.57 -15.62
CA SER A 304 -20.44 16.53 -15.24
C SER A 304 -20.01 15.69 -14.04
N TYR A 305 -18.70 15.57 -13.80
CA TYR A 305 -18.10 14.70 -12.80
C TYR A 305 -16.67 15.11 -12.49
N SER A 306 -16.27 14.92 -11.23
CA SER A 306 -14.88 15.06 -10.80
C SER A 306 -14.48 13.93 -9.85
N LEU A 307 -13.20 13.52 -9.94
CA LEU A 307 -12.58 12.59 -9.00
C LEU A 307 -12.27 13.24 -7.66
N ASN A 308 -12.24 14.57 -7.57
CA ASN A 308 -12.05 15.28 -6.30
C ASN A 308 -13.03 16.43 -6.14
N GLY A 309 -13.26 16.86 -4.91
CA GLY A 309 -14.09 18.04 -4.64
C GLY A 309 -14.96 17.93 -3.40
N TYR A 310 -15.73 18.99 -3.21
CA TYR A 310 -16.74 19.11 -2.17
C TYR A 310 -17.98 18.30 -2.52
N TYR A 311 -18.48 17.49 -1.59
CA TYR A 311 -19.69 16.71 -1.80
C TYR A 311 -20.94 17.55 -1.58
N ASP A 312 -21.76 17.68 -2.63
CA ASP A 312 -23.09 18.25 -2.54
C ASP A 312 -24.13 17.14 -2.28
N PRO A 313 -24.75 17.10 -1.08
CA PRO A 313 -25.71 16.08 -0.72
C PRO A 313 -27.04 16.18 -1.49
N LYS A 314 -27.39 17.34 -2.06
CA LYS A 314 -28.64 17.50 -2.83
C LYS A 314 -28.55 16.88 -4.20
N THR A 315 -27.44 17.15 -4.91
CA THR A 315 -27.21 16.63 -6.25
C THR A 315 -26.50 15.27 -6.25
N ASN A 316 -25.96 14.86 -5.10
CA ASN A 316 -25.16 13.66 -4.91
C ASN A 316 -23.94 13.62 -5.86
N LYS A 317 -23.19 14.74 -5.91
CA LYS A 317 -22.02 14.92 -6.79
C LYS A 317 -20.87 15.62 -6.08
N LEU A 318 -19.67 15.50 -6.65
CA LEU A 318 -18.51 16.28 -6.25
C LEU A 318 -18.40 17.58 -7.07
N LEU A 319 -18.11 18.68 -6.39
CA LEU A 319 -17.92 20.02 -6.95
C LEU A 319 -16.47 20.47 -6.73
N THR A 320 -15.75 20.81 -7.81
CA THR A 320 -14.33 21.20 -7.74
C THR A 320 -14.07 22.68 -7.58
N ASN A 321 -14.91 23.51 -8.19
CA ASN A 321 -14.68 24.95 -8.29
C ASN A 321 -15.77 25.72 -7.56
N VAL A 322 -15.94 25.47 -6.27
CA VAL A 322 -16.95 26.16 -5.46
C VAL A 322 -16.46 27.57 -5.14
N SER A 323 -17.35 28.55 -5.32
CA SER A 323 -17.14 29.99 -5.15
C SER A 323 -18.44 30.67 -4.71
N GLU A 324 -18.44 31.98 -4.53
CA GLU A 324 -19.66 32.74 -4.20
C GLU A 324 -20.75 32.63 -5.28
N THR A 325 -20.38 32.48 -6.55
CA THR A 325 -21.34 32.45 -7.67
C THR A 325 -21.94 31.06 -7.93
N ASN A 326 -21.38 30.01 -7.32
CA ASN A 326 -21.84 28.63 -7.46
C ASN A 326 -21.75 27.87 -6.12
N ALA A 327 -22.05 28.57 -5.04
CA ALA A 327 -22.11 28.02 -3.70
C ALA A 327 -23.16 26.92 -3.62
N TYR A 328 -22.93 25.92 -2.75
CA TYR A 328 -23.89 24.84 -2.53
C TYR A 328 -24.26 24.73 -1.05
N SER A 329 -25.41 24.10 -0.81
CA SER A 329 -25.94 23.87 0.52
C SER A 329 -25.42 22.52 1.04
N PRO A 330 -24.79 22.45 2.22
CA PRO A 330 -24.33 21.18 2.81
C PRO A 330 -25.47 20.35 3.41
N PHE A 331 -26.73 20.69 3.13
CA PHE A 331 -27.90 20.03 3.69
C PHE A 331 -28.61 19.21 2.63
N ALA A 332 -29.01 17.99 2.98
CA ALA A 332 -29.82 17.15 2.08
C ALA A 332 -31.21 17.76 1.86
N ASN A 333 -31.82 18.34 2.89
CA ASN A 333 -33.10 19.05 2.80
C ASN A 333 -32.96 20.51 3.25
N ASP A 334 -33.75 21.39 2.66
CA ASP A 334 -33.76 22.83 3.02
C ASP A 334 -34.23 23.11 4.45
N SER A 335 -34.90 22.14 5.09
CA SER A 335 -35.34 22.23 6.48
C SER A 335 -34.33 21.71 7.51
N ASP A 336 -33.17 21.19 7.07
CA ASP A 336 -32.17 20.63 7.97
C ASP A 336 -31.36 21.73 8.69
N THR A 337 -31.00 21.46 9.94
CA THR A 337 -30.26 22.36 10.83
C THR A 337 -28.75 22.17 10.72
N THR A 338 -27.93 23.13 11.17
CA THR A 338 -26.45 23.12 11.02
C THR A 338 -25.76 21.88 11.59
N ASP A 339 -26.27 21.31 12.67
CA ASP A 339 -25.79 20.06 13.27
C ASP A 339 -25.93 18.86 12.30
N LYS A 340 -26.90 18.89 11.39
CA LYS A 340 -27.13 17.90 10.33
C LYS A 340 -26.38 18.17 9.03
N ALA A 341 -25.54 19.21 8.97
CA ALA A 341 -24.75 19.51 7.77
C ALA A 341 -23.85 18.33 7.38
N ILE A 342 -23.94 17.90 6.12
CA ILE A 342 -23.09 16.88 5.50
C ILE A 342 -21.93 17.61 4.83
N VAL A 343 -20.85 17.80 5.58
CA VAL A 343 -19.66 18.52 5.13
C VAL A 343 -18.56 17.53 4.84
N VAL A 344 -18.33 17.29 3.54
CA VAL A 344 -17.37 16.27 3.08
C VAL A 344 -16.61 16.81 1.86
N TYR A 345 -15.29 16.62 1.86
CA TYR A 345 -14.43 16.78 0.69
C TYR A 345 -13.70 15.46 0.46
N LEU A 346 -13.59 15.05 -0.80
CA LEU A 346 -13.11 13.71 -1.18
C LEU A 346 -12.09 13.81 -2.29
N ASN A 347 -11.09 12.94 -2.24
CA ASN A 347 -10.33 12.50 -3.39
C ASN A 347 -10.69 11.02 -3.66
N GLN A 348 -11.42 10.76 -4.73
CA GLN A 348 -11.76 9.42 -5.20
C GLN A 348 -10.57 8.78 -5.90
N ILE A 349 -10.08 7.66 -5.37
CA ILE A 349 -8.87 7.00 -5.87
C ILE A 349 -9.28 5.90 -6.84
N VAL A 350 -9.30 6.22 -8.13
CA VAL A 350 -9.72 5.31 -9.18
C VAL A 350 -8.98 5.61 -10.50
N PRO A 351 -8.64 4.59 -11.32
CA PRO A 351 -8.15 4.83 -12.67
C PRO A 351 -9.28 5.34 -13.58
N ILE A 352 -8.93 6.12 -14.61
CA ILE A 352 -9.85 6.62 -15.63
C ILE A 352 -9.36 6.25 -17.03
N ALA A 353 -10.07 6.65 -18.08
CA ALA A 353 -9.72 6.30 -19.45
C ALA A 353 -8.29 6.71 -19.83
N GLU A 354 -7.58 5.82 -20.52
CA GLU A 354 -6.42 6.19 -21.32
C GLU A 354 -6.85 7.12 -22.46
N LEU A 355 -6.05 8.16 -22.75
CA LEU A 355 -6.36 9.13 -23.82
C LEU A 355 -6.31 8.49 -25.19
N THR A 356 -5.40 7.52 -25.36
CA THR A 356 -5.21 6.78 -26.60
C THR A 356 -5.71 5.35 -26.39
N PRO A 357 -6.77 4.92 -27.09
CA PRO A 357 -7.20 3.53 -27.08
C PRO A 357 -6.08 2.58 -27.49
N THR A 358 -6.07 1.38 -26.89
CA THR A 358 -5.07 0.34 -27.16
C THR A 358 -5.65 -0.71 -28.09
N ASN A 359 -4.89 -1.10 -29.12
CA ASN A 359 -5.28 -2.19 -30.02
C ASN A 359 -5.03 -3.55 -29.34
N ILE A 360 -6.11 -4.27 -29.02
CA ILE A 360 -6.08 -5.57 -28.33
C ILE A 360 -6.61 -6.66 -29.27
N PRO A 361 -6.04 -7.89 -29.28
CA PRO A 361 -6.55 -8.98 -30.09
C PRO A 361 -8.04 -9.32 -29.80
N VAL A 362 -8.82 -9.63 -30.84
CA VAL A 362 -10.24 -10.02 -30.70
C VAL A 362 -10.38 -11.49 -30.23
N GLY A 363 -9.34 -12.31 -30.42
CA GLY A 363 -9.30 -13.71 -29.99
C GLY A 363 -7.86 -14.21 -29.86
N GLU A 364 -7.64 -15.50 -30.13
CA GLU A 364 -6.30 -16.10 -30.09
C GLU A 364 -5.42 -15.71 -31.29
N ASP A 365 -6.01 -15.23 -32.39
CA ASP A 365 -5.27 -14.70 -33.53
C ASP A 365 -4.79 -13.26 -33.23
N PRO A 366 -3.46 -13.03 -33.10
CA PRO A 366 -2.92 -11.72 -32.78
C PRO A 366 -3.04 -10.71 -33.93
N LYS A 367 -3.45 -11.12 -35.14
CA LYS A 367 -3.54 -10.23 -36.30
C LYS A 367 -4.82 -9.41 -36.36
N VAL A 368 -5.90 -9.89 -35.74
CA VAL A 368 -7.18 -9.19 -35.70
C VAL A 368 -7.28 -8.46 -34.37
N THR A 369 -7.21 -7.13 -34.40
CA THR A 369 -7.26 -6.29 -33.21
C THR A 369 -8.46 -5.34 -33.23
N GLU A 370 -8.91 -4.97 -32.05
CA GLU A 370 -9.95 -3.97 -31.82
C GLU A 370 -9.38 -2.87 -30.91
N SER A 371 -9.85 -1.64 -31.13
CA SER A 371 -9.46 -0.48 -30.34
C SER A 371 -10.26 -0.45 -29.05
N VAL A 372 -9.58 -0.65 -27.91
CA VAL A 372 -10.21 -0.72 -26.59
C VAL A 372 -9.70 0.41 -25.70
N THR A 373 -10.64 1.14 -25.08
CA THR A 373 -10.31 2.12 -24.04
C THR A 373 -10.06 1.40 -22.71
N LEU A 374 -8.83 1.45 -22.23
CA LEU A 374 -8.45 0.84 -20.95
C LEU A 374 -8.46 1.88 -19.84
N LEU A 375 -8.66 1.43 -18.60
CA LEU A 375 -8.51 2.27 -17.41
C LEU A 375 -7.06 2.27 -16.92
N SER A 376 -6.56 3.46 -16.58
CA SER A 376 -5.22 3.69 -16.05
C SER A 376 -5.19 4.88 -15.10
N PHE A 377 -4.21 4.90 -14.20
CA PHE A 377 -3.93 6.08 -13.37
C PHE A 377 -3.17 7.20 -14.09
N GLU A 378 -2.65 6.99 -15.31
CA GLU A 378 -1.80 7.97 -16.01
C GLU A 378 -2.44 9.36 -16.17
N ASN A 379 -3.76 9.42 -16.36
CA ASN A 379 -4.52 10.68 -16.53
C ASN A 379 -5.21 11.15 -15.26
N THR A 380 -4.80 10.63 -14.11
CA THR A 380 -5.38 10.99 -12.80
C THR A 380 -4.43 11.92 -12.03
N PRO A 381 -4.90 12.62 -10.98
CA PRO A 381 -4.04 13.39 -10.08
C PRO A 381 -3.05 12.52 -9.30
N TYR A 382 -3.20 11.19 -9.34
CA TYR A 382 -2.45 10.23 -8.54
C TYR A 382 -1.29 9.57 -9.29
N LYS A 383 -1.09 9.88 -10.58
CA LYS A 383 -0.11 9.21 -11.46
C LYS A 383 1.31 9.18 -10.89
N ASP A 384 1.67 10.20 -10.11
CA ASP A 384 3.01 10.37 -9.52
C ASP A 384 3.10 9.85 -8.07
N ALA A 385 2.02 9.24 -7.56
CA ALA A 385 1.88 8.77 -6.17
C ALA A 385 1.45 7.29 -6.09
N LEU A 386 1.69 6.49 -7.13
CA LEU A 386 1.25 5.09 -7.19
C LEU A 386 1.98 4.17 -6.19
N ASP A 387 3.22 4.51 -5.85
CA ASP A 387 3.98 3.88 -4.77
C ASP A 387 3.29 4.10 -3.42
N LYS A 388 2.98 5.36 -3.08
CA LYS A 388 2.26 5.75 -1.86
C LYS A 388 0.91 5.05 -1.79
N LEU A 389 0.16 5.03 -2.89
CA LEU A 389 -1.11 4.33 -2.98
C LEU A 389 -0.98 2.85 -2.69
N SER A 390 0.05 2.20 -3.22
CA SER A 390 0.32 0.78 -2.96
C SER A 390 0.52 0.50 -1.47
N TYR A 391 1.29 1.37 -0.80
CA TYR A 391 1.54 1.30 0.64
C TYR A 391 0.27 1.53 1.46
N ILE A 392 -0.54 2.53 1.11
CA ILE A 392 -1.81 2.81 1.78
C ILE A 392 -2.78 1.63 1.62
N TYR A 393 -2.89 1.05 0.43
CA TYR A 393 -3.73 -0.11 0.19
C TYR A 393 -3.35 -1.29 1.08
N TYR A 394 -2.06 -1.59 1.23
CA TYR A 394 -1.60 -2.63 2.16
C TYR A 394 -2.00 -2.33 3.61
N LEU A 395 -1.82 -1.08 4.07
CA LEU A 395 -2.19 -0.70 5.44
C LEU A 395 -3.69 -0.79 5.71
N LYS A 396 -4.54 -0.66 4.68
CA LYS A 396 -5.99 -0.83 4.78
C LYS A 396 -6.48 -2.24 4.46
N ASP A 397 -5.61 -3.11 3.93
CA ASP A 397 -5.94 -4.48 3.59
C ASP A 397 -4.72 -5.39 3.74
N SER A 398 -4.56 -5.97 4.93
CA SER A 398 -3.46 -6.89 5.22
C SER A 398 -3.45 -8.15 4.34
N ALA A 399 -4.59 -8.54 3.74
CA ALA A 399 -4.66 -9.72 2.87
C ALA A 399 -3.90 -9.51 1.55
N LEU A 400 -3.61 -8.26 1.17
CA LEU A 400 -2.79 -7.95 0.00
C LEU A 400 -1.39 -8.56 0.07
N TYR A 401 -0.81 -8.68 1.26
CA TYR A 401 0.47 -9.33 1.41
C TYR A 401 0.42 -10.80 0.99
N THR A 402 -0.60 -11.55 1.43
CA THR A 402 -0.80 -12.94 1.03
C THR A 402 -1.08 -13.06 -0.48
N THR A 403 -1.82 -12.12 -1.07
CA THR A 403 -2.03 -12.04 -2.52
C THR A 403 -0.71 -11.84 -3.27
N ALA A 404 0.11 -10.88 -2.84
CA ALA A 404 1.42 -10.62 -3.43
C ALA A 404 2.37 -11.82 -3.25
N GLN A 405 2.38 -12.43 -2.07
CA GLN A 405 3.15 -13.64 -1.77
C GLN A 405 2.78 -14.79 -2.71
N THR A 406 1.49 -15.03 -2.90
CA THR A 406 0.98 -16.06 -3.83
C THR A 406 1.36 -15.72 -5.27
N ALA A 407 1.23 -14.46 -5.68
CA ALA A 407 1.59 -14.02 -7.02
C ALA A 407 3.08 -14.27 -7.31
N PHE A 408 3.99 -13.84 -6.43
CA PHE A 408 5.42 -14.08 -6.61
C PHE A 408 5.80 -15.56 -6.52
N ALA A 409 5.12 -16.35 -5.68
CA ALA A 409 5.29 -17.79 -5.68
C ALA A 409 4.89 -18.42 -7.03
N LYS A 410 3.77 -17.99 -7.65
CA LYS A 410 3.34 -18.40 -9.01
C LYS A 410 4.34 -17.95 -10.09
N LEU A 411 5.03 -16.82 -9.89
CA LEU A 411 6.11 -16.36 -10.77
C LEU A 411 7.43 -17.13 -10.60
N GLY A 412 7.55 -17.97 -9.57
CA GLY A 412 8.71 -18.84 -9.35
C GLY A 412 9.60 -18.43 -8.17
N TYR A 413 9.25 -17.38 -7.42
CA TYR A 413 9.96 -17.01 -6.19
C TYR A 413 9.59 -17.97 -5.05
N LYS A 414 10.18 -19.17 -5.05
CA LYS A 414 9.92 -20.23 -4.07
C LYS A 414 11.19 -20.70 -3.38
N LEU A 415 11.06 -21.05 -2.10
CA LEU A 415 12.06 -21.85 -1.39
C LEU A 415 11.96 -23.29 -1.85
N THR A 416 13.06 -23.84 -2.36
CA THR A 416 13.11 -25.28 -2.68
C THR A 416 13.71 -26.03 -1.50
N LEU A 417 12.95 -26.97 -0.95
CA LEU A 417 13.42 -27.89 0.08
C LEU A 417 13.89 -29.18 -0.61
N GLU A 418 15.17 -29.52 -0.45
CA GLU A 418 15.80 -30.74 -0.98
C GLU A 418 16.51 -31.49 0.17
N ASN A 419 16.29 -32.79 0.31
CA ASN A 419 16.95 -33.67 1.31
C ASN A 419 16.81 -33.20 2.78
N ILE A 420 15.59 -32.83 3.19
CA ILE A 420 15.30 -32.24 4.50
C ILE A 420 14.38 -33.13 5.33
N ASP A 421 14.49 -33.03 6.66
CA ASP A 421 13.65 -33.71 7.65
C ASP A 421 12.13 -33.64 7.34
N ASP A 422 11.47 -34.79 7.40
CA ASP A 422 10.03 -34.95 7.13
C ASP A 422 9.14 -34.02 7.96
N SER A 423 9.56 -33.70 9.18
CA SER A 423 8.79 -32.85 10.09
C SER A 423 8.78 -31.40 9.62
N LEU A 424 9.92 -30.93 9.09
CA LEU A 424 10.03 -29.60 8.51
C LEU A 424 9.28 -29.53 7.17
N THR A 425 9.38 -30.57 6.35
CA THR A 425 8.59 -30.72 5.12
C THR A 425 7.09 -30.64 5.43
N LYS A 426 6.61 -31.36 6.45
CA LYS A 426 5.20 -31.29 6.89
C LYS A 426 4.80 -29.92 7.42
N ALA A 427 5.68 -29.21 8.11
CA ALA A 427 5.39 -27.89 8.67
C ALA A 427 5.31 -26.79 7.59
N LEU A 428 6.02 -26.96 6.46
CA LEU A 428 6.17 -25.94 5.43
C LEU A 428 5.46 -26.26 4.11
N LYS A 429 5.05 -27.51 3.85
CA LYS A 429 4.46 -27.93 2.57
C LYS A 429 3.23 -27.13 2.13
N ASP A 430 2.45 -26.62 3.08
CA ASP A 430 1.22 -25.87 2.81
C ASP A 430 1.49 -24.37 2.59
N LYS A 431 2.74 -23.92 2.71
CA LYS A 431 3.14 -22.55 2.43
C LYS A 431 3.31 -22.35 0.93
N VAL A 432 2.57 -21.40 0.36
CA VAL A 432 2.53 -21.14 -1.09
C VAL A 432 3.90 -20.87 -1.72
N PHE A 433 4.82 -20.31 -0.94
CA PHE A 433 6.19 -19.97 -1.34
C PHE A 433 7.20 -21.10 -1.14
N VAL A 434 6.75 -22.31 -0.79
CA VAL A 434 7.60 -23.48 -0.61
C VAL A 434 7.31 -24.49 -1.72
N SER A 435 8.37 -25.10 -2.25
CA SER A 435 8.29 -26.27 -3.13
C SER A 435 9.18 -27.38 -2.57
N VAL A 436 8.61 -28.57 -2.42
CA VAL A 436 9.34 -29.76 -2.00
C VAL A 436 9.71 -30.55 -3.25
N LYS A 437 10.99 -30.89 -3.40
CA LYS A 437 11.38 -31.91 -4.38
C LYS A 437 11.50 -33.23 -3.64
N GLU A 438 10.65 -34.17 -4.02
CA GLU A 438 10.80 -35.57 -3.61
C GLU A 438 11.98 -36.16 -4.39
N SER A 439 12.88 -36.85 -3.67
CA SER A 439 14.09 -37.48 -4.21
C SER A 439 13.77 -38.63 -5.14
#